data_AF-R6W4D5-F1
#
_entry.id   AF-R6W4D5-F1
#
_cell.length_a   1.000
_cell.length_b   1.000
_cell.length_c   1.000
_cell.angle_alpha   90.00
_cell.angle_beta   90.00
_cell.angle_gamma   90.00
#
_symmetry.space_group_name_H-M   'P 1'
#
loop_
_entity.id
_entity.type
_entity.pdbx_description
1 polymer ?
#
loop_
_entity_poly.entity_id
_entity_poly.type
_entity_poly.pdbx_seq_one_letter_code
_entity_poly.pdbx_strand_id
1 'polypeptide(L)'
;MTLDAGYQAPTKSILKGAGDICLMYHSLDYDYTEKDFMPYLAYLDTDGNIKDTMFDGFLFLLSGKFPSGVAQHMNSVKTDWEWELKQVFANGKNAMALETAAAKVKKELGLADDYKFKYYLSVYYPRPDTTNFGDVDGDGVSEDCSKFEDCRKIIKWYLDLALEYNKNAAFKNIELAGFYWFHEAIDSSENSYKLINNIADQTKERGYDLFWIPYYCASGVSEWAEYGFATACMQPNYVFNLTTPLSNIKNAADIIKRLGMCIEIEISGDALSKDAYYRRYLEYLKGGIYYGYMKDCIHMYYQDTLAYNKAAYSSNAMARSTYDYTYQFIKGTLDIYPDNQDDISVEVTKNEVYNYTFEKKGEYIITRSPAHGTVTIEPNGGFTYYPDKDYTGEDSFEYKYSEGLDYSDPCKINVNVK
;
A
#
# COMPACT_ATOMS: atom_id res chain seq x y z
N MET A 1 27.46 -7.27 13.47
CA MET A 1 26.55 -8.41 13.25
C MET A 1 25.83 -8.13 11.96
N THR A 2 26.07 -8.91 10.90
CA THR A 2 25.25 -8.89 9.69
C THR A 2 23.91 -9.52 10.06
N LEU A 3 22.92 -8.67 10.36
CA LEU A 3 21.53 -9.11 10.43
C LEU A 3 21.14 -9.50 9.00
N ASP A 4 20.98 -10.80 8.79
CA ASP A 4 20.17 -11.34 7.70
C ASP A 4 18.71 -11.04 8.08
N ALA A 5 18.36 -9.75 8.08
CA ALA A 5 17.00 -9.34 8.36
C ALA A 5 16.17 -9.66 7.12
N GLY A 6 15.12 -10.45 7.30
CA GLY A 6 14.07 -10.60 6.30
C GLY A 6 13.14 -9.39 6.32
N TYR A 7 12.04 -9.47 5.57
CA TYR A 7 10.92 -8.55 5.76
C TYR A 7 10.33 -8.70 7.16
N GLN A 8 9.70 -7.64 7.66
CA GLN A 8 8.95 -7.72 8.90
C GLN A 8 7.58 -8.33 8.64
N ALA A 9 7.46 -9.62 8.92
CA ALA A 9 6.21 -10.36 8.74
C ALA A 9 5.18 -10.02 9.83
N PRO A 10 3.88 -10.08 9.50
CA PRO A 10 2.81 -9.92 10.49
C PRO A 10 2.90 -11.03 11.54
N THR A 11 2.85 -10.62 12.82
CA THR A 11 2.83 -11.54 13.96
C THR A 11 1.84 -11.02 14.98
N LYS A 12 1.28 -11.89 15.83
CA LYS A 12 0.36 -11.44 16.90
C LYS A 12 0.95 -10.38 17.82
N SER A 13 2.28 -10.28 17.90
CA SER A 13 3.03 -9.31 18.71
C SER A 13 3.24 -7.95 18.06
N ILE A 14 3.12 -7.83 16.73
CA ILE A 14 3.36 -6.57 16.01
C ILE A 14 2.03 -6.10 15.43
N LEU A 15 1.62 -4.89 15.77
CA LEU A 15 0.38 -4.26 15.30
C LEU A 15 -0.85 -5.14 15.51
N LYS A 16 -0.84 -5.98 16.56
CA LYS A 16 -1.83 -7.02 16.85
C LYS A 16 -2.11 -7.98 15.69
N GLY A 17 -1.11 -8.23 14.85
CA GLY A 17 -1.16 -9.20 13.76
C GLY A 17 -1.84 -8.72 12.49
N ALA A 18 -2.09 -7.42 12.32
CA ALA A 18 -2.48 -6.90 11.01
C ALA A 18 -1.32 -7.01 10.01
N GLY A 19 -1.64 -7.46 8.80
CA GLY A 19 -0.72 -7.53 7.66
C GLY A 19 -0.90 -6.40 6.66
N ASP A 20 -2.14 -5.93 6.46
CA ASP A 20 -2.52 -5.09 5.34
C ASP A 20 -3.33 -3.88 5.83
N ILE A 21 -2.62 -2.78 6.07
CA ILE A 21 -3.16 -1.60 6.75
C ILE A 21 -3.40 -0.49 5.74
N CYS A 22 -4.65 -0.08 5.57
CA CYS A 22 -5.01 1.02 4.68
C CYS A 22 -4.98 2.37 5.39
N LEU A 23 -4.37 3.37 4.76
CA LEU A 23 -4.35 4.75 5.25
C LEU A 23 -5.69 5.42 4.92
N MET A 24 -6.40 5.83 5.96
CA MET A 24 -7.73 6.42 5.91
C MET A 24 -7.64 7.92 6.20
N TYR A 25 -7.29 8.70 5.18
CA TYR A 25 -7.19 10.15 5.27
C TYR A 25 -8.56 10.81 5.43
N HIS A 26 -8.80 11.44 6.58
CA HIS A 26 -9.96 12.30 6.84
C HIS A 26 -9.53 13.78 6.89
N SER A 27 -10.47 14.71 6.81
CA SER A 27 -10.17 16.15 6.79
C SER A 27 -11.33 16.98 7.32
N LEU A 28 -11.15 18.31 7.37
CA LEU A 28 -12.22 19.26 7.67
C LEU A 28 -13.45 19.09 6.76
N ASP A 29 -13.25 18.62 5.53
CA ASP A 29 -14.28 18.55 4.49
C ASP A 29 -14.72 17.12 4.17
N TYR A 30 -14.07 16.10 4.74
CA TYR A 30 -14.35 14.72 4.41
C TYR A 30 -14.13 13.73 5.55
N ASP A 31 -15.18 12.94 5.81
CA ASP A 31 -15.19 11.80 6.72
C ASP A 31 -15.78 10.58 6.03
N TYR A 32 -15.20 9.41 6.31
CA TYR A 32 -15.70 8.15 5.78
C TYR A 32 -17.03 7.76 6.41
N THR A 33 -17.94 7.26 5.58
CA THR A 33 -19.20 6.66 5.99
C THR A 33 -19.13 5.14 5.93
N GLU A 34 -20.15 4.49 6.47
CA GLU A 34 -20.27 3.03 6.41
C GLU A 34 -20.16 2.49 4.98
N LYS A 35 -20.80 3.16 4.01
CA LYS A 35 -20.75 2.76 2.59
C LYS A 35 -19.34 2.88 2.03
N ASP A 36 -18.60 3.90 2.45
CA ASP A 36 -17.24 4.13 1.97
C ASP A 36 -16.31 3.00 2.41
N PHE A 37 -16.49 2.46 3.61
CA PHE A 37 -15.67 1.38 4.18
C PHE A 37 -15.86 0.00 3.54
N MET A 38 -17.00 -0.27 2.90
CA MET A 38 -17.33 -1.60 2.37
C MET A 38 -16.22 -2.22 1.50
N PRO A 39 -15.70 -1.55 0.44
CA PRO A 39 -14.65 -2.13 -0.41
C PRO A 39 -13.29 -2.24 0.28
N TYR A 40 -13.08 -1.57 1.42
CA TYR A 40 -11.84 -1.68 2.17
C TYR A 40 -11.86 -2.83 3.18
N LEU A 41 -13.02 -3.16 3.73
CA LEU A 41 -13.19 -4.30 4.64
C LEU A 41 -13.37 -5.62 3.90
N ALA A 42 -14.00 -5.58 2.73
CA ALA A 42 -14.35 -6.76 1.95
C ALA A 42 -13.97 -6.60 0.48
N TYR A 43 -13.55 -7.70 -0.13
CA TYR A 43 -13.47 -7.81 -1.57
C TYR A 43 -14.88 -7.93 -2.17
N LEU A 44 -15.20 -7.01 -3.07
CA LEU A 44 -16.48 -6.95 -3.77
C LEU A 44 -16.33 -7.44 -5.22
N ASP A 45 -17.18 -8.37 -5.66
CA ASP A 45 -17.27 -8.73 -7.08
C ASP A 45 -17.84 -7.57 -7.93
N THR A 46 -17.98 -7.77 -9.24
CA THR A 46 -18.52 -6.73 -10.16
C THR A 46 -19.98 -6.40 -9.91
N ASP A 47 -20.72 -7.28 -9.23
CA ASP A 47 -22.11 -7.07 -8.85
C ASP A 47 -22.25 -6.44 -7.46
N GLY A 48 -21.12 -6.20 -6.76
CA GLY A 48 -21.08 -5.62 -5.43
C GLY A 48 -21.29 -6.62 -4.29
N ASN A 49 -21.23 -7.93 -4.57
CA ASN A 49 -21.35 -8.95 -3.55
C ASN A 49 -20.02 -9.11 -2.80
N ILE A 50 -20.11 -9.27 -1.48
CA ILE A 50 -18.96 -9.57 -0.61
C ILE A 50 -18.49 -11.00 -0.88
N LYS A 51 -17.19 -11.18 -1.13
CA LYS A 51 -16.58 -12.49 -1.43
C LYS A 51 -15.54 -12.94 -0.43
N ASP A 52 -14.78 -12.01 0.12
CA ASP A 52 -13.72 -12.27 1.11
C ASP A 52 -13.39 -10.96 1.85
N THR A 53 -12.52 -11.01 2.86
CA THR A 53 -11.92 -9.81 3.47
C THR A 53 -10.94 -9.13 2.51
N MET A 54 -10.79 -7.81 2.64
CA MET A 54 -9.79 -7.02 1.91
C MET A 54 -8.64 -6.62 2.85
N PHE A 55 -8.64 -5.40 3.39
CA PHE A 55 -7.65 -4.94 4.37
C PHE A 55 -8.04 -5.40 5.77
N ASP A 56 -7.05 -5.66 6.62
CA ASP A 56 -7.26 -6.09 8.01
C ASP A 56 -6.97 -4.97 9.05
N GLY A 57 -6.37 -3.86 8.61
CA GLY A 57 -6.09 -2.69 9.43
C GLY A 57 -6.44 -1.34 8.78
N PHE A 58 -6.75 -0.35 9.61
CA PHE A 58 -7.18 0.99 9.19
C PHE A 58 -6.49 2.08 10.01
N LEU A 59 -5.55 2.81 9.42
CA LEU A 59 -4.89 3.94 10.07
C LEU A 59 -5.69 5.22 9.83
N PHE A 60 -6.19 5.86 10.89
CA PHE A 60 -6.82 7.18 10.79
C PHE A 60 -5.80 8.30 10.91
N LEU A 61 -5.81 9.19 9.93
CA LEU A 61 -4.83 10.26 9.80
C LEU A 61 -5.42 11.49 9.11
N LEU A 62 -5.00 12.67 9.54
CA LEU A 62 -5.46 13.94 8.99
C LEU A 62 -4.80 14.26 7.64
N SER A 63 -5.62 14.65 6.66
CA SER A 63 -5.19 15.31 5.43
C SER A 63 -5.44 16.81 5.51
N GLY A 64 -4.43 17.59 5.11
CA GLY A 64 -4.53 19.04 5.03
C GLY A 64 -4.23 19.73 6.36
N LYS A 65 -5.18 20.49 6.88
CA LYS A 65 -4.97 21.40 8.01
C LYS A 65 -5.92 21.12 9.15
N PHE A 66 -5.44 21.38 10.35
CA PHE A 66 -6.28 21.44 11.54
C PHE A 66 -7.21 22.68 11.51
N PRO A 67 -8.24 22.73 12.38
CA PRO A 67 -9.11 23.90 12.51
C PRO A 67 -8.38 25.22 12.80
N SER A 68 -7.23 25.17 13.50
CA SER A 68 -6.37 26.34 13.71
C SER A 68 -5.74 26.90 12.43
N GLY A 69 -5.82 26.17 11.31
CA GLY A 69 -5.26 26.55 10.01
C GLY A 69 -3.81 26.11 9.79
N VAL A 70 -3.20 25.43 10.77
CA VAL A 70 -1.85 24.88 10.66
C VAL A 70 -1.86 23.50 10.01
N ALA A 71 -0.79 23.19 9.28
CA ALA A 71 -0.58 21.86 8.75
C ALA A 71 -0.26 20.88 9.89
N GLN A 72 -0.53 19.61 9.64
CA GLN A 72 -0.49 18.53 10.61
C GLN A 72 0.90 18.22 11.19
N HIS A 73 1.98 18.65 10.53
CA HIS A 73 3.37 18.55 11.01
C HIS A 73 3.93 19.88 11.55
N MET A 74 3.07 20.88 11.72
CA MET A 74 3.44 22.24 12.14
C MET A 74 2.92 22.52 13.56
N ASN A 75 2.79 23.81 13.90
CA ASN A 75 2.46 24.34 15.23
C ASN A 75 1.01 24.09 15.67
N SER A 76 0.59 22.83 15.68
CA SER A 76 -0.71 22.42 16.23
C SER A 76 -0.76 22.61 17.75
N VAL A 77 -1.97 22.85 18.25
CA VAL A 77 -2.26 23.14 19.66
C VAL A 77 -3.27 22.14 20.22
N LYS A 78 -3.50 22.17 21.53
CA LYS A 78 -4.40 21.27 22.25
C LYS A 78 -5.77 21.10 21.56
N THR A 79 -6.41 22.19 21.15
CA THR A 79 -7.74 22.15 20.52
C THR A 79 -7.75 21.44 19.16
N ASP A 80 -6.63 21.45 18.44
CA ASP A 80 -6.49 20.73 17.18
C ASP A 80 -6.46 19.22 17.41
N TRP A 81 -5.72 18.79 18.43
CA TRP A 81 -5.58 17.38 18.79
C TRP A 81 -6.88 16.82 19.41
N GLU A 82 -7.60 17.64 20.17
CA GLU A 82 -8.96 17.32 20.63
C GLU A 82 -9.94 17.18 19.47
N TRP A 83 -9.87 18.09 18.49
CA TRP A 83 -10.72 18.04 17.31
C TRP A 83 -10.46 16.77 16.51
N GLU A 84 -9.21 16.35 16.34
CA GLU A 84 -8.86 15.13 15.62
C GLU A 84 -9.58 13.91 16.21
N LEU A 85 -9.43 13.68 17.52
CA LEU A 85 -10.09 12.55 18.18
C LEU A 85 -11.60 12.67 18.08
N LYS A 86 -12.15 13.87 18.24
CA LYS A 86 -13.59 14.09 18.05
C LYS A 86 -14.07 13.72 16.64
N GLN A 87 -13.29 14.00 15.60
CA GLN A 87 -13.64 13.61 14.22
C GLN A 87 -13.53 12.11 13.99
N VAL A 88 -12.43 11.49 14.43
CA VAL A 88 -12.25 10.03 14.26
C VAL A 88 -13.37 9.24 14.93
N PHE A 89 -13.87 9.73 16.06
CA PHE A 89 -14.96 9.09 16.82
C PHE A 89 -16.34 9.74 16.60
N ALA A 90 -16.50 10.58 15.57
CA ALA A 90 -17.78 11.22 15.29
C ALA A 90 -18.87 10.19 14.92
N ASN A 91 -20.10 10.44 15.39
CA ASN A 91 -21.21 9.49 15.20
C ASN A 91 -21.49 9.22 13.71
N GLY A 92 -21.49 7.94 13.32
CA GLY A 92 -21.73 7.53 11.93
C GLY A 92 -20.59 7.85 10.96
N LYS A 93 -19.42 8.24 11.47
CA LYS A 93 -18.23 8.63 10.70
C LYS A 93 -17.00 7.86 11.13
N ASN A 94 -16.01 7.78 10.25
CA ASN A 94 -14.65 7.29 10.55
C ASN A 94 -14.68 5.98 11.37
N ALA A 95 -14.14 5.94 12.59
CA ALA A 95 -14.08 4.71 13.39
C ALA A 95 -15.48 4.16 13.75
N MET A 96 -16.47 5.02 13.99
CA MET A 96 -17.86 4.60 14.25
C MET A 96 -18.53 4.02 13.00
N ALA A 97 -18.22 4.58 11.83
CA ALA A 97 -18.67 4.04 10.55
C ALA A 97 -17.98 2.71 10.22
N LEU A 98 -16.68 2.61 10.49
CA LEU A 98 -15.87 1.40 10.32
C LEU A 98 -16.42 0.25 11.18
N GLU A 99 -16.74 0.48 12.45
CA GLU A 99 -17.37 -0.51 13.34
C GLU A 99 -18.68 -1.05 12.74
N THR A 100 -19.51 -0.17 12.19
CA THR A 100 -20.81 -0.56 11.61
C THR A 100 -20.62 -1.39 10.35
N ALA A 101 -19.72 -0.96 9.45
CA ALA A 101 -19.41 -1.69 8.22
C ALA A 101 -18.73 -3.05 8.51
N ALA A 102 -17.83 -3.09 9.49
CA ALA A 102 -17.14 -4.30 9.93
C ALA A 102 -18.15 -5.35 10.44
N ALA A 103 -19.19 -4.92 11.17
CA ALA A 103 -20.25 -5.83 11.63
C ALA A 103 -21.00 -6.48 10.45
N LYS A 104 -21.27 -5.73 9.38
CA LYS A 104 -21.92 -6.25 8.17
C LYS A 104 -21.02 -7.26 7.46
N VAL A 105 -19.75 -6.93 7.26
CA VAL A 105 -18.78 -7.81 6.60
C VAL A 105 -18.57 -9.10 7.39
N LYS A 106 -18.37 -9.01 8.72
CA LYS A 106 -18.25 -10.19 9.60
C LYS A 106 -19.46 -11.11 9.49
N LYS A 107 -20.66 -10.53 9.51
CA LYS A 107 -21.91 -11.29 9.40
C LYS A 107 -22.04 -12.00 8.06
N GLU A 108 -21.76 -11.30 6.95
CA GLU A 108 -21.90 -11.84 5.61
C GLU A 108 -20.91 -12.98 5.34
N LEU A 109 -19.66 -12.81 5.78
CA LEU A 109 -18.59 -13.80 5.62
C LEU A 109 -18.59 -14.91 6.68
N GLY A 110 -19.45 -14.80 7.71
CA GLY A 110 -19.44 -15.75 8.83
C GLY A 110 -18.12 -15.76 9.61
N LEU A 111 -17.46 -14.60 9.75
CA LEU A 111 -16.23 -14.49 10.51
C LEU A 111 -16.48 -14.78 12.00
N ALA A 112 -15.48 -15.33 12.68
CA ALA A 112 -15.56 -15.65 14.09
C ALA A 112 -15.95 -14.42 14.94
N ASP A 113 -16.69 -14.65 16.02
CA ASP A 113 -17.18 -13.57 16.89
C ASP A 113 -16.02 -12.73 17.46
N ASP A 114 -14.89 -13.37 17.77
CA ASP A 114 -13.67 -12.76 18.30
C ASP A 114 -12.76 -12.16 17.22
N TYR A 115 -13.06 -12.36 15.94
CA TYR A 115 -12.37 -11.67 14.86
C TYR A 115 -12.65 -10.17 14.93
N LYS A 116 -11.59 -9.36 14.96
CA LYS A 116 -11.70 -7.89 14.94
C LYS A 116 -10.74 -7.30 13.93
N PHE A 117 -11.27 -6.43 13.07
CA PHE A 117 -10.43 -5.58 12.24
C PHE A 117 -9.67 -4.60 13.13
N LYS A 118 -8.45 -4.24 12.72
CA LYS A 118 -7.59 -3.35 13.50
C LYS A 118 -7.79 -1.91 13.07
N TYR A 119 -7.68 -0.99 14.01
CA TYR A 119 -7.51 0.41 13.65
C TYR A 119 -6.41 1.06 14.48
N TYR A 120 -5.87 2.15 13.94
CA TYR A 120 -4.72 2.87 14.49
C TYR A 120 -5.01 4.36 14.52
N LEU A 121 -4.42 5.05 15.50
CA LEU A 121 -4.58 6.48 15.68
C LEU A 121 -3.25 7.20 15.49
N SER A 122 -3.29 8.38 14.89
CA SER A 122 -2.11 9.22 14.71
C SER A 122 -1.70 9.92 16.02
N VAL A 123 -0.40 10.02 16.27
CA VAL A 123 0.22 10.85 17.30
C VAL A 123 1.05 11.92 16.59
N TYR A 124 0.74 13.17 16.90
CA TYR A 124 1.34 14.33 16.25
C TYR A 124 2.62 14.78 16.98
N TYR A 125 3.42 15.60 16.30
CA TYR A 125 4.68 16.12 16.84
C TYR A 125 4.44 17.39 17.69
N PRO A 126 4.72 17.39 19.00
CA PRO A 126 4.82 18.61 19.80
C PRO A 126 6.02 19.44 19.33
N ARG A 127 5.79 20.30 18.35
CA ARG A 127 6.86 21.04 17.67
C ARG A 127 7.48 22.09 18.60
N PRO A 128 8.82 22.20 18.73
CA PRO A 128 9.47 23.07 19.72
C PRO A 128 9.14 24.57 19.64
N ASP A 129 8.67 25.06 18.50
CA ASP A 129 8.23 26.45 18.30
C ASP A 129 6.78 26.70 18.76
N THR A 130 6.06 25.68 19.24
CA THR A 130 4.75 25.82 19.90
C THR A 130 4.95 26.03 21.42
N THR A 131 5.06 27.29 21.85
CA THR A 131 5.27 27.65 23.27
C THR A 131 3.98 27.86 24.07
N ASN A 132 2.82 27.76 23.42
CA ASN A 132 1.49 27.92 24.01
C ASN A 132 0.56 26.82 23.48
N PHE A 133 0.86 25.56 23.82
CA PHE A 133 0.08 24.41 23.34
C PHE A 133 -1.33 24.37 23.94
N GLY A 134 -1.46 24.72 25.21
CA GLY A 134 -2.70 24.74 26.00
C GLY A 134 -2.67 23.74 27.14
N ASP A 135 -3.13 24.15 28.32
CA ASP A 135 -3.08 23.43 29.60
C ASP A 135 -3.66 22.01 29.51
N VAL A 136 -2.80 20.99 29.64
CA VAL A 136 -3.18 19.57 29.55
C VAL A 136 -3.34 18.86 30.90
N ASP A 137 -2.84 19.45 31.99
CA ASP A 137 -2.89 18.84 33.33
C ASP A 137 -3.73 19.61 34.37
N GLY A 138 -4.29 20.75 33.98
CA GLY A 138 -5.22 21.56 34.76
C GLY A 138 -4.53 22.48 35.79
N ASP A 139 -3.22 22.72 35.67
CA ASP A 139 -2.47 23.60 36.57
C ASP A 139 -2.65 25.11 36.25
N GLY A 140 -3.35 25.42 35.16
CA GLY A 140 -3.60 26.77 34.68
C GLY A 140 -2.47 27.35 33.83
N VAL A 141 -1.44 26.57 33.50
CA VAL A 141 -0.28 26.96 32.69
C VAL A 141 -0.30 26.20 31.37
N SER A 142 -0.11 26.92 30.28
CA SER A 142 0.01 26.32 28.95
C SER A 142 1.39 25.71 28.74
N GLU A 143 1.42 24.50 28.18
CA GLU A 143 2.63 23.74 27.92
C GLU A 143 3.45 24.34 26.78
N ASP A 144 4.77 24.32 26.97
CA ASP A 144 5.77 24.83 26.05
C ASP A 144 6.53 23.66 25.42
N CYS A 145 6.24 23.36 24.15
CA CYS A 145 6.83 22.24 23.42
C CYS A 145 8.35 22.36 23.22
N SER A 146 8.98 23.49 23.56
CA SER A 146 10.44 23.58 23.62
C SER A 146 11.04 22.83 24.83
N LYS A 147 10.21 22.48 25.83
CA LYS A 147 10.61 21.79 27.05
C LYS A 147 10.17 20.33 27.00
N PHE A 148 11.13 19.43 27.22
CA PHE A 148 10.88 17.99 27.17
C PHE A 148 9.80 17.52 28.16
N GLU A 149 9.77 18.06 29.38
CA GLU A 149 8.77 17.66 30.38
C GLU A 149 7.34 18.07 29.99
N ASP A 150 7.18 19.22 29.33
CA ASP A 150 5.89 19.69 28.82
C ASP A 150 5.45 18.79 27.65
N CYS A 151 6.35 18.45 26.73
CA CYS A 151 6.05 17.45 25.68
C CYS A 151 5.61 16.10 26.27
N ARG A 152 6.26 15.64 27.35
CA ARG A 152 5.90 14.38 28.03
C ARG A 152 4.48 14.44 28.60
N LYS A 153 4.08 15.57 29.19
CA LYS A 153 2.70 15.81 29.66
C LYS A 153 1.71 15.81 28.50
N ILE A 154 2.00 16.52 27.41
CA ILE A 154 1.15 16.59 26.21
C ILE A 154 0.88 15.19 25.65
N ILE A 155 1.94 14.39 25.44
CA ILE A 155 1.81 13.03 24.92
C ILE A 155 1.00 12.15 25.87
N LYS A 156 1.26 12.24 27.18
CA LYS A 156 0.49 11.50 28.18
C LYS A 156 -1.00 11.83 28.11
N TRP A 157 -1.34 13.11 28.11
CA TRP A 157 -2.71 13.60 28.02
C TRP A 157 -3.38 13.09 26.75
N TYR A 158 -2.73 13.23 25.60
CA TYR A 158 -3.31 12.85 24.31
C TYR A 158 -3.59 11.35 24.22
N LEU A 159 -2.64 10.51 24.65
CA LEU A 159 -2.82 9.06 24.68
C LEU A 159 -3.95 8.65 25.63
N ASP A 160 -4.03 9.25 26.83
CA ASP A 160 -5.10 8.96 27.78
C ASP A 160 -6.46 9.37 27.24
N LEU A 161 -6.55 10.53 26.57
CA LEU A 161 -7.77 11.00 25.92
C LEU A 161 -8.20 10.05 24.79
N ALA A 162 -7.27 9.62 23.92
CA ALA A 162 -7.55 8.68 22.86
C ALA A 162 -8.08 7.33 23.38
N LEU A 163 -7.51 6.84 24.48
CA LEU A 163 -7.99 5.61 25.14
C LEU A 163 -9.35 5.78 25.80
N GLU A 164 -9.66 6.97 26.33
CA GLU A 164 -10.99 7.28 26.83
C GLU A 164 -12.04 7.24 25.70
N TYR A 165 -11.76 7.87 24.56
CA TYR A 165 -12.63 7.79 23.37
C TYR A 165 -12.85 6.34 22.93
N ASN A 166 -11.78 5.54 22.78
CA ASN A 166 -11.88 4.13 22.43
C ASN A 166 -12.72 3.33 23.44
N LYS A 167 -12.48 3.52 24.74
CA LYS A 167 -13.24 2.84 25.80
C LYS A 167 -14.72 3.20 25.75
N ASN A 168 -15.05 4.47 25.55
CA ASN A 168 -16.43 4.96 25.51
C ASN A 168 -17.16 4.51 24.24
N ALA A 169 -16.45 4.36 23.12
CA ALA A 169 -17.02 3.84 21.87
C ALA A 169 -17.42 2.36 21.98
N ALA A 170 -16.78 1.59 22.86
CA ALA A 170 -17.13 0.21 23.20
C ALA A 170 -17.26 -0.72 21.97
N PHE A 171 -16.30 -0.62 21.05
CA PHE A 171 -16.29 -1.36 19.77
C PHE A 171 -16.29 -2.88 19.95
N LYS A 172 -17.10 -3.56 19.13
CA LYS A 172 -17.25 -5.03 19.13
C LYS A 172 -16.57 -5.68 17.92
N ASN A 173 -16.55 -5.00 16.79
CA ASN A 173 -16.08 -5.54 15.51
C ASN A 173 -14.71 -5.01 15.10
N ILE A 174 -14.28 -3.89 15.69
CA ILE A 174 -12.93 -3.35 15.57
C ILE A 174 -12.22 -3.28 16.92
N GLU A 175 -10.89 -3.19 16.88
CA GLU A 175 -10.08 -2.89 18.06
C GLU A 175 -8.91 -1.95 17.76
N LEU A 176 -8.60 -1.08 18.71
CA LEU A 176 -7.40 -0.27 18.67
C LEU A 176 -6.18 -1.19 18.75
N ALA A 177 -5.26 -1.04 17.80
CA ALA A 177 -4.10 -1.92 17.64
C ALA A 177 -2.75 -1.22 17.75
N GLY A 178 -2.72 0.12 17.77
CA GLY A 178 -1.49 0.86 17.92
C GLY A 178 -1.65 2.34 17.58
N PHE A 179 -0.51 3.02 17.60
CA PHE A 179 -0.39 4.43 17.30
C PHE A 179 0.65 4.66 16.20
N TYR A 180 0.37 5.63 15.34
CA TYR A 180 1.25 6.04 14.25
C TYR A 180 1.95 7.35 14.60
N TRP A 181 3.27 7.40 14.49
CA TRP A 181 4.00 8.67 14.56
C TRP A 181 3.85 9.45 13.27
N PHE A 182 3.14 10.57 13.32
CA PHE A 182 2.73 11.30 12.12
C PHE A 182 3.90 11.92 11.35
N HIS A 183 4.97 12.35 12.03
CA HIS A 183 6.05 13.04 11.36
C HIS A 183 6.93 12.06 10.58
N GLU A 184 6.90 12.15 9.25
CA GLU A 184 7.58 11.23 8.32
C GLU A 184 9.11 11.40 8.25
N ALA A 185 9.67 12.27 9.11
CA ALA A 185 11.09 12.53 9.26
C ALA A 185 11.49 12.54 10.72
N ILE A 186 12.77 12.30 11.00
CA ILE A 186 13.34 12.51 12.34
C ILE A 186 14.55 13.44 12.23
N ASP A 187 14.50 14.57 12.94
CA ASP A 187 15.67 15.44 13.09
C ASP A 187 16.74 14.71 13.92
N SER A 188 18.00 14.82 13.51
CA SER A 188 19.17 14.27 14.22
C SER A 188 19.43 14.86 15.62
N SER A 189 18.63 15.83 16.08
CA SER A 189 18.74 16.40 17.42
C SER A 189 18.43 15.40 18.54
N GLU A 190 19.15 15.51 19.66
CA GLU A 190 18.93 14.69 20.86
C GLU A 190 17.49 14.81 21.39
N ASN A 191 16.87 15.99 21.23
CA ASN A 191 15.48 16.23 21.67
C ASN A 191 14.48 15.40 20.86
N SER A 192 14.67 15.26 19.55
CA SER A 192 13.81 14.43 18.70
C SER A 192 13.95 12.94 19.05
N TYR A 193 15.18 12.46 19.28
CA TYR A 193 15.42 11.09 19.74
C TYR A 193 14.74 10.81 21.09
N LYS A 194 14.94 11.67 22.09
CA LYS A 194 14.34 11.53 23.43
C LYS A 194 12.82 11.58 23.38
N LEU A 195 12.26 12.47 22.57
CA LEU A 195 10.81 12.62 22.44
C LEU A 195 10.17 11.37 21.84
N ILE A 196 10.71 10.84 20.74
CA ILE A 196 10.12 9.66 20.09
C ILE A 196 10.23 8.43 21.00
N ASN A 197 11.37 8.21 21.65
CA ASN A 197 11.50 7.15 22.65
C ASN A 197 10.48 7.31 23.78
N ASN A 198 10.24 8.53 24.27
CA ASN A 198 9.22 8.78 25.27
C ASN A 198 7.82 8.40 24.78
N ILE A 199 7.48 8.72 23.53
CA ILE A 199 6.19 8.35 22.95
C ILE A 199 6.08 6.82 22.88
N ALA A 200 7.13 6.14 22.38
CA ALA A 200 7.17 4.69 22.27
C ALA A 200 7.03 3.99 23.63
N ASP A 201 7.72 4.48 24.66
CA ASP A 201 7.59 3.98 26.02
C ASP A 201 6.16 4.18 26.54
N GLN A 202 5.59 5.37 26.36
CA GLN A 202 4.24 5.67 26.84
C GLN A 202 3.14 4.87 26.13
N THR A 203 3.27 4.58 24.83
CA THR A 203 2.32 3.69 24.12
C THR A 203 2.48 2.25 24.62
N LYS A 204 3.72 1.79 24.80
CA LYS A 204 4.02 0.43 25.26
C LYS A 204 3.55 0.17 26.69
N GLU A 205 3.71 1.13 27.59
CA GLU A 205 3.15 1.08 28.95
C GLU A 205 1.62 0.89 28.96
N ARG A 206 0.95 1.36 27.90
CA ARG A 206 -0.50 1.22 27.69
C ARG A 206 -0.86 -0.04 26.89
N GLY A 207 0.12 -0.85 26.49
CA GLY A 207 -0.06 -2.10 25.74
C GLY A 207 -0.27 -1.92 24.24
N TYR A 208 0.24 -0.82 23.67
CA TYR A 208 0.11 -0.50 22.25
C TYR A 208 1.47 -0.27 21.59
N ASP A 209 1.58 -0.72 20.34
CA ASP A 209 2.73 -0.45 19.50
C ASP A 209 2.71 0.99 18.98
N LEU A 210 3.89 1.58 18.84
CA LEU A 210 4.12 2.78 18.03
C LEU A 210 4.79 2.36 16.72
N PHE A 211 4.31 2.85 15.58
CA PHE A 211 4.92 2.59 14.28
C PHE A 211 5.10 3.85 13.45
N TRP A 212 5.88 3.73 12.37
CA TRP A 212 6.30 4.86 11.55
C TRP A 212 6.27 4.54 10.06
N ILE A 213 6.05 5.56 9.24
CA ILE A 213 5.98 5.48 7.79
C ILE A 213 6.84 6.64 7.26
N PRO A 214 8.17 6.45 7.14
CA PRO A 214 9.05 7.48 6.60
C PRO A 214 8.93 7.63 5.09
N TYR A 215 9.07 8.86 4.61
CA TYR A 215 9.31 9.10 3.18
C TYR A 215 10.62 8.47 2.71
N TYR A 216 10.74 8.28 1.41
CA TYR A 216 11.88 7.59 0.80
C TYR A 216 13.24 8.14 1.28
N CYS A 217 13.98 7.30 2.01
CA CYS A 217 15.27 7.63 2.62
C CYS A 217 15.23 8.84 3.58
N ALA A 218 14.14 9.00 4.35
CA ALA A 218 14.03 10.03 5.37
C ALA A 218 15.17 9.98 6.40
N SER A 219 15.45 11.13 7.02
CA SER A 219 16.39 11.20 8.13
C SER A 219 15.90 10.34 9.31
N GLY A 220 16.81 9.56 9.90
CA GLY A 220 16.54 8.61 10.98
C GLY A 220 16.03 7.23 10.53
N VAL A 221 15.90 6.97 9.24
CA VAL A 221 15.32 5.70 8.77
C VAL A 221 16.17 4.47 9.12
N SER A 222 17.49 4.61 9.23
CA SER A 222 18.38 3.47 9.55
C SER A 222 18.33 3.11 11.04
N GLU A 223 17.90 4.05 11.87
CA GLU A 223 17.85 3.97 13.33
C GLU A 223 16.42 3.79 13.84
N TRP A 224 15.45 3.47 12.97
CA TRP A 224 14.02 3.38 13.31
C TRP A 224 13.76 2.58 14.61
N ALA A 225 14.42 1.43 14.77
CA ALA A 225 14.28 0.58 15.94
C ALA A 225 14.86 1.20 17.22
N GLU A 226 15.90 2.03 17.10
CA GLU A 226 16.52 2.74 18.23
C GLU A 226 15.64 3.87 18.78
N TYR A 227 14.66 4.34 18.01
CA TYR A 227 13.63 5.27 18.49
C TYR A 227 12.47 4.58 19.22
N GLY A 228 12.47 3.24 19.28
CA GLY A 228 11.46 2.47 20.00
C GLY A 228 10.22 2.10 19.18
N PHE A 229 10.20 2.39 17.87
CA PHE A 229 9.12 1.91 17.00
C PHE A 229 9.08 0.37 16.99
N ALA A 230 7.88 -0.20 17.06
CA ALA A 230 7.68 -1.64 16.88
C ALA A 230 7.90 -2.07 15.42
N THR A 231 7.61 -1.15 14.49
CA THR A 231 7.80 -1.35 13.05
C THR A 231 7.89 0.00 12.33
N ALA A 232 8.59 0.02 11.19
CA ALA A 232 8.63 1.16 10.28
C ALA A 232 8.40 0.70 8.84
N CYS A 233 7.69 1.50 8.02
CA CYS A 233 7.28 1.14 6.67
C CYS A 233 7.84 2.13 5.64
N MET A 234 8.78 1.70 4.81
CA MET A 234 9.39 2.61 3.83
C MET A 234 8.41 2.93 2.70
N GLN A 235 8.26 4.21 2.39
CA GLN A 235 7.56 4.69 1.20
C GLN A 235 8.53 4.76 0.01
N PRO A 236 8.29 4.04 -1.11
CA PRO A 236 9.12 4.17 -2.30
C PRO A 236 9.03 5.54 -3.02
N ASN A 237 7.96 6.31 -2.79
CA ASN A 237 7.64 7.60 -3.41
C ASN A 237 7.70 7.57 -4.96
N TYR A 238 7.46 6.40 -5.54
CA TYR A 238 7.53 6.17 -6.98
C TYR A 238 6.27 6.69 -7.69
N VAL A 239 5.06 6.49 -7.17
CA VAL A 239 3.82 6.75 -7.93
C VAL A 239 3.60 8.23 -8.33
N PHE A 240 4.08 9.19 -7.55
CA PHE A 240 3.69 10.60 -7.66
C PHE A 240 4.41 11.41 -8.75
N ASN A 241 5.56 10.95 -9.23
CA ASN A 241 6.33 11.67 -10.23
C ASN A 241 6.79 10.73 -11.35
N LEU A 242 6.32 10.99 -12.56
CA LEU A 242 6.59 10.15 -13.74
C LEU A 242 8.09 10.05 -14.09
N THR A 243 8.93 10.96 -13.60
CA THR A 243 10.40 10.91 -13.82
C THR A 243 11.15 10.12 -12.76
N THR A 244 10.51 9.75 -11.63
CA THR A 244 11.16 8.92 -10.61
C THR A 244 11.47 7.54 -11.21
N PRO A 245 12.72 7.04 -11.11
CA PRO A 245 13.13 5.80 -11.75
C PRO A 245 12.51 4.57 -11.08
N LEU A 246 12.25 3.52 -11.87
CA LEU A 246 11.71 2.25 -11.36
C LEU A 246 12.62 1.61 -10.29
N SER A 247 13.91 1.93 -10.30
CA SER A 247 14.85 1.48 -9.27
C SER A 247 14.46 1.90 -7.85
N ASN A 248 13.61 2.92 -7.65
CA ASN A 248 13.11 3.27 -6.31
C ASN A 248 12.36 2.11 -5.65
N ILE A 249 11.55 1.35 -6.39
CA ILE A 249 10.85 0.17 -5.87
C ILE A 249 11.85 -0.89 -5.42
N LYS A 250 12.84 -1.19 -6.27
CA LYS A 250 13.90 -2.14 -5.94
C LYS A 250 14.71 -1.70 -4.72
N ASN A 251 15.14 -0.44 -4.71
CA ASN A 251 15.96 0.12 -3.63
C ASN A 251 15.19 0.12 -2.30
N ALA A 252 13.90 0.47 -2.32
CA ALA A 252 13.03 0.34 -1.15
C ALA A 252 12.97 -1.12 -0.68
N ALA A 253 12.75 -2.08 -1.59
CA ALA A 253 12.74 -3.50 -1.26
C ALA A 253 14.06 -4.00 -0.64
N ASP A 254 15.20 -3.54 -1.15
CA ASP A 254 16.52 -3.85 -0.61
C ASP A 254 16.72 -3.25 0.79
N ILE A 255 16.29 -1.99 1.00
CA ILE A 255 16.39 -1.30 2.29
C ILE A 255 15.51 -1.98 3.34
N ILE A 256 14.23 -2.23 3.02
CA ILE A 256 13.30 -2.79 4.01
C ILE A 256 13.71 -4.19 4.43
N LYS A 257 14.25 -4.98 3.49
CA LYS A 257 14.80 -6.30 3.80
C LYS A 257 15.97 -6.15 4.75
N ARG A 258 16.97 -5.34 4.37
CA ARG A 258 18.17 -5.12 5.18
C ARG A 258 17.88 -4.59 6.59
N LEU A 259 16.85 -3.76 6.76
CA LEU A 259 16.53 -3.10 8.02
C LEU A 259 15.41 -3.77 8.80
N GLY A 260 14.83 -4.87 8.31
CA GLY A 260 13.69 -5.53 8.95
C GLY A 260 12.47 -4.62 9.06
N MET A 261 12.17 -3.91 7.97
CA MET A 261 11.05 -2.98 7.86
C MET A 261 9.92 -3.55 7.00
N CYS A 262 8.83 -2.80 6.97
CA CYS A 262 7.65 -2.99 6.16
C CYS A 262 7.71 -2.10 4.92
N ILE A 263 6.72 -2.18 4.03
CA ILE A 263 6.64 -1.36 2.82
C ILE A 263 5.32 -0.61 2.75
N GLU A 264 5.34 0.62 2.24
CA GLU A 264 4.13 1.28 1.75
C GLU A 264 3.93 1.05 0.25
N ILE A 265 2.70 0.70 -0.12
CA ILE A 265 2.20 0.56 -1.48
C ILE A 265 1.34 1.79 -1.79
N GLU A 266 1.80 2.61 -2.73
CA GLU A 266 1.20 3.93 -2.99
C GLU A 266 0.42 3.94 -4.30
N ILE A 267 -0.84 4.37 -4.23
CA ILE A 267 -1.65 4.68 -5.42
C ILE A 267 -2.11 6.14 -5.41
N SER A 268 -2.05 6.77 -6.59
CA SER A 268 -2.74 8.03 -6.85
C SER A 268 -4.09 7.76 -7.53
N GLY A 269 -5.12 8.53 -7.22
CA GLY A 269 -6.42 8.50 -7.90
C GLY A 269 -6.33 8.73 -9.40
N ASP A 270 -5.24 9.35 -9.89
CA ASP A 270 -4.94 9.47 -11.32
C ASP A 270 -4.77 8.10 -12.01
N ALA A 271 -4.32 7.06 -11.29
CA ALA A 271 -4.17 5.70 -11.80
C ALA A 271 -5.49 5.10 -12.32
N LEU A 272 -6.64 5.63 -11.88
CA LEU A 272 -7.95 5.14 -12.34
C LEU A 272 -8.35 5.66 -13.73
N SER A 273 -7.61 6.63 -14.28
CA SER A 273 -7.95 7.26 -15.56
C SER A 273 -6.76 7.52 -16.48
N LYS A 274 -5.53 7.48 -15.96
CA LYS A 274 -4.30 7.76 -16.70
C LYS A 274 -3.39 6.51 -16.69
N ASP A 275 -3.18 5.94 -17.87
CA ASP A 275 -2.34 4.75 -18.10
C ASP A 275 -0.95 4.87 -17.47
N ALA A 276 -0.32 6.05 -17.55
CA ALA A 276 0.99 6.29 -16.95
C ALA A 276 1.01 6.06 -15.43
N TYR A 277 -0.02 6.51 -14.70
CA TYR A 277 -0.10 6.31 -13.24
C TYR A 277 -0.59 4.90 -12.89
N TYR A 278 -1.47 4.32 -13.72
CA TYR A 278 -1.89 2.92 -13.59
C TYR A 278 -0.68 1.99 -13.65
N ARG A 279 0.17 2.13 -14.68
CA ARG A 279 1.40 1.33 -14.80
C ARG A 279 2.32 1.53 -13.61
N ARG A 280 2.47 2.77 -13.12
CA ARG A 280 3.30 3.00 -11.93
C ARG A 280 2.79 2.27 -10.70
N TYR A 281 1.48 2.23 -10.49
CA TYR A 281 0.89 1.45 -9.40
C TYR A 281 1.16 -0.06 -9.58
N LEU A 282 0.99 -0.60 -10.79
CA LEU A 282 1.28 -2.01 -11.07
C LEU A 282 2.74 -2.38 -10.78
N GLU A 283 3.69 -1.47 -10.98
CA GLU A 283 5.10 -1.72 -10.66
C GLU A 283 5.36 -1.92 -9.15
N TYR A 284 4.52 -1.37 -8.26
CA TYR A 284 4.58 -1.73 -6.83
C TYR A 284 4.13 -3.18 -6.60
N LEU A 285 3.05 -3.62 -7.24
CA LEU A 285 2.54 -4.98 -7.06
C LEU A 285 3.52 -6.01 -7.66
N LYS A 286 4.02 -5.74 -8.88
CA LYS A 286 5.06 -6.55 -9.53
C LYS A 286 6.34 -6.60 -8.70
N GLY A 287 6.76 -5.47 -8.15
CA GLY A 287 7.91 -5.40 -7.26
C GLY A 287 7.78 -6.34 -6.04
N GLY A 288 6.57 -6.53 -5.52
CA GLY A 288 6.38 -7.42 -4.38
C GLY A 288 6.59 -8.89 -4.72
N ILE A 289 6.33 -9.26 -5.97
CA ILE A 289 6.61 -10.60 -6.49
C ILE A 289 8.10 -10.73 -6.83
N TYR A 290 8.67 -9.77 -7.58
CA TYR A 290 10.08 -9.84 -8.00
C TYR A 290 11.05 -9.80 -6.82
N TYR A 291 10.79 -8.93 -5.85
CA TYR A 291 11.71 -8.70 -4.73
C TYR A 291 11.30 -9.49 -3.50
N GLY A 292 10.05 -9.96 -3.43
CA GLY A 292 9.57 -10.93 -2.43
C GLY A 292 8.78 -10.32 -1.28
N TYR A 293 8.48 -9.02 -1.29
CA TYR A 293 7.70 -8.38 -0.23
C TYR A 293 6.19 -8.60 -0.35
N MET A 294 5.66 -9.31 -1.36
CA MET A 294 4.22 -9.64 -1.39
C MET A 294 3.81 -10.56 -0.24
N LYS A 295 4.73 -11.41 0.23
CA LYS A 295 4.51 -12.34 1.33
C LYS A 295 5.45 -12.00 2.49
N ASP A 296 5.06 -12.38 3.69
CA ASP A 296 5.87 -12.24 4.91
C ASP A 296 6.35 -10.79 5.17
N CYS A 297 5.59 -9.81 4.72
CA CYS A 297 5.82 -8.38 4.93
C CYS A 297 4.51 -7.74 5.36
N ILE A 298 4.55 -6.79 6.29
CA ILE A 298 3.41 -5.91 6.55
C ILE A 298 3.39 -4.82 5.48
N HIS A 299 2.20 -4.49 5.00
CA HIS A 299 1.95 -3.48 3.98
C HIS A 299 1.15 -2.32 4.55
N MET A 300 1.62 -1.10 4.28
CA MET A 300 0.83 0.11 4.42
C MET A 300 0.29 0.47 3.03
N TYR A 301 -0.96 0.89 2.92
CA TYR A 301 -1.56 1.24 1.63
C TYR A 301 -2.00 2.71 1.62
N TYR A 302 -1.23 3.54 0.93
CA TYR A 302 -1.60 4.93 0.62
C TYR A 302 -2.52 4.96 -0.61
N GLN A 303 -3.56 5.81 -0.58
CA GLN A 303 -4.61 5.81 -1.63
C GLN A 303 -5.22 7.17 -2.00
N ASP A 304 -4.51 8.27 -1.78
CA ASP A 304 -5.09 9.61 -1.68
C ASP A 304 -6.25 9.62 -0.64
N THR A 305 -7.51 9.55 -1.10
CA THR A 305 -8.70 9.46 -0.23
C THR A 305 -9.58 8.26 -0.60
N LEU A 306 -9.96 8.11 -1.88
CA LEU A 306 -10.97 7.11 -2.29
C LEU A 306 -10.53 6.25 -3.48
N ALA A 307 -9.22 6.06 -3.72
CA ALA A 307 -8.78 5.36 -4.92
C ALA A 307 -9.29 3.91 -4.98
N TYR A 308 -9.12 3.12 -3.91
CA TYR A 308 -9.60 1.73 -3.91
C TYR A 308 -11.13 1.65 -3.91
N ASN A 309 -11.83 2.55 -3.21
CA ASN A 309 -13.29 2.61 -3.25
C ASN A 309 -13.81 2.86 -4.67
N LYS A 310 -13.28 3.88 -5.35
CA LYS A 310 -13.67 4.22 -6.72
C LYS A 310 -13.31 3.09 -7.69
N ALA A 311 -12.17 2.43 -7.50
CA ALA A 311 -11.75 1.28 -8.29
C ALA A 311 -12.74 0.10 -8.17
N ALA A 312 -13.13 -0.25 -6.94
CA ALA A 312 -14.03 -1.38 -6.67
C ALA A 312 -15.39 -1.27 -7.40
N TYR A 313 -15.95 -0.06 -7.46
CA TYR A 313 -17.24 0.22 -8.10
C TYR A 313 -17.12 0.67 -9.57
N SER A 314 -15.92 0.65 -10.16
CA SER A 314 -15.73 1.11 -11.54
C SER A 314 -16.16 0.06 -12.56
N SER A 315 -16.85 0.49 -13.61
CA SER A 315 -17.09 -0.32 -14.82
C SER A 315 -15.95 -0.23 -15.84
N ASN A 316 -15.00 0.70 -15.64
CA ASN A 316 -13.80 0.77 -16.47
C ASN A 316 -12.83 -0.33 -16.04
N ALA A 317 -12.49 -1.23 -16.96
CA ALA A 317 -11.67 -2.41 -16.67
C ALA A 317 -10.29 -2.08 -16.06
N MET A 318 -9.62 -1.01 -16.52
CA MET A 318 -8.31 -0.58 -15.98
C MET A 318 -8.45 -0.05 -14.54
N ALA A 319 -9.47 0.76 -14.27
CA ALA A 319 -9.72 1.23 -12.92
C ALA A 319 -10.13 0.09 -11.99
N ARG A 320 -10.94 -0.85 -12.49
CA ARG A 320 -11.41 -2.01 -11.73
C ARG A 320 -10.29 -2.98 -11.41
N SER A 321 -9.41 -3.26 -12.37
CA SER A 321 -8.27 -4.18 -12.18
C SER A 321 -7.31 -3.71 -11.10
N THR A 322 -7.18 -2.40 -10.86
CA THR A 322 -6.46 -1.86 -9.69
C THR A 322 -6.94 -2.56 -8.41
N TYR A 323 -8.25 -2.57 -8.15
CA TYR A 323 -8.83 -3.16 -6.94
C TYR A 323 -8.67 -4.68 -6.90
N ASP A 324 -8.93 -5.36 -8.03
CA ASP A 324 -8.83 -6.82 -8.11
C ASP A 324 -7.38 -7.29 -7.91
N TYR A 325 -6.40 -6.60 -8.49
CA TYR A 325 -4.98 -6.91 -8.30
C TYR A 325 -4.48 -6.56 -6.90
N THR A 326 -4.95 -5.47 -6.28
CA THR A 326 -4.64 -5.21 -4.85
C THR A 326 -5.14 -6.36 -3.98
N TYR A 327 -6.37 -6.83 -4.21
CA TYR A 327 -6.94 -7.95 -3.46
C TYR A 327 -6.09 -9.21 -3.62
N GLN A 328 -5.75 -9.58 -4.85
CA GLN A 328 -4.92 -10.75 -5.12
C GLN A 328 -3.53 -10.61 -4.50
N PHE A 329 -2.96 -9.40 -4.47
CA PHE A 329 -1.69 -9.13 -3.84
C PHE A 329 -1.76 -9.35 -2.32
N ILE A 330 -2.77 -8.79 -1.65
CA ILE A 330 -3.05 -8.99 -0.22
C ILE A 330 -3.18 -10.48 0.11
N LYS A 331 -3.87 -11.24 -0.75
CA LYS A 331 -4.04 -12.70 -0.55
C LYS A 331 -2.82 -13.52 -0.95
N GLY A 332 -1.77 -12.88 -1.49
CA GLY A 332 -0.58 -13.56 -1.98
C GLY A 332 -0.84 -14.49 -3.17
N THR A 333 -1.93 -14.24 -3.90
CA THR A 333 -2.39 -15.00 -5.08
C THR A 333 -2.21 -14.25 -6.39
N LEU A 334 -1.72 -13.01 -6.37
CA LEU A 334 -1.44 -12.27 -7.59
C LEU A 334 -0.36 -13.01 -8.38
N ASP A 335 -0.72 -13.45 -9.57
CA ASP A 335 0.22 -13.95 -10.56
C ASP A 335 0.38 -12.90 -11.65
N ILE A 336 1.63 -12.55 -11.93
CA ILE A 336 1.98 -11.59 -12.99
C ILE A 336 2.45 -12.28 -14.25
N TYR A 337 2.78 -13.57 -14.17
CA TYR A 337 3.26 -14.35 -15.28
C TYR A 337 2.07 -15.11 -15.88
N PRO A 338 1.69 -14.85 -17.14
CA PRO A 338 0.67 -15.65 -17.77
C PRO A 338 1.19 -17.07 -18.01
N ASP A 339 0.26 -18.04 -18.05
CA ASP A 339 0.57 -19.42 -18.43
C ASP A 339 1.35 -19.47 -19.76
N ASN A 340 2.36 -20.35 -19.81
CA ASN A 340 3.09 -20.62 -21.04
C ASN A 340 2.13 -21.14 -22.11
N GLN A 341 2.37 -20.69 -23.35
CA GLN A 341 1.61 -21.13 -24.50
C GLN A 341 2.28 -22.38 -25.11
N ASP A 342 1.50 -23.20 -25.81
CA ASP A 342 2.05 -24.38 -26.49
C ASP A 342 2.99 -23.97 -27.63
N ASP A 343 4.02 -24.78 -27.89
CA ASP A 343 4.85 -24.64 -29.08
C ASP A 343 4.02 -24.87 -30.34
N ILE A 344 4.19 -24.00 -31.34
CA ILE A 344 3.42 -24.05 -32.59
C ILE A 344 4.33 -24.51 -33.71
N SER A 345 3.84 -25.40 -34.56
CA SER A 345 4.52 -25.82 -35.79
C SER A 345 3.73 -25.39 -37.01
N VAL A 346 4.38 -24.71 -37.95
CA VAL A 346 3.76 -24.18 -39.17
C VAL A 346 4.51 -24.63 -40.41
N GLU A 347 3.76 -24.83 -41.49
CA GLU A 347 4.28 -25.17 -42.81
C GLU A 347 4.17 -23.94 -43.71
N VAL A 348 5.29 -23.52 -44.30
CA VAL A 348 5.41 -22.27 -45.06
C VAL A 348 5.89 -22.56 -46.47
N THR A 349 5.20 -22.02 -47.47
CA THR A 349 5.65 -22.09 -48.86
C THR A 349 6.86 -21.20 -49.08
N LYS A 350 7.90 -21.74 -49.72
CA LYS A 350 9.11 -20.99 -50.09
C LYS A 350 8.78 -19.72 -50.87
N ASN A 351 9.48 -18.62 -50.55
CA ASN A 351 9.32 -17.29 -51.16
C ASN A 351 7.93 -16.65 -50.99
N GLU A 352 7.06 -17.20 -50.15
CA GLU A 352 5.74 -16.63 -49.85
C GLU A 352 5.68 -16.13 -48.41
N VAL A 353 4.85 -15.10 -48.21
CA VAL A 353 4.56 -14.57 -46.87
C VAL A 353 3.56 -15.47 -46.18
N TYR A 354 3.85 -15.89 -44.96
CA TYR A 354 2.95 -16.65 -44.10
C TYR A 354 2.38 -15.76 -43.00
N ASN A 355 1.08 -15.89 -42.73
CA ASN A 355 0.39 -15.16 -41.68
C ASN A 355 -0.21 -16.15 -40.68
N TYR A 356 -0.05 -15.86 -39.40
CA TYR A 356 -0.63 -16.61 -38.30
C TYR A 356 -1.34 -15.67 -37.32
N THR A 357 -2.45 -16.12 -36.73
CA THR A 357 -3.16 -15.38 -35.68
C THR A 357 -3.20 -16.25 -34.43
N PHE A 358 -2.74 -15.72 -33.30
CA PHE A 358 -2.82 -16.44 -32.03
C PHE A 358 -4.28 -16.56 -31.56
N GLU A 359 -4.64 -17.68 -30.96
CA GLU A 359 -6.00 -17.90 -30.42
C GLU A 359 -6.26 -17.00 -29.20
N LYS A 360 -5.25 -16.86 -28.34
CA LYS A 360 -5.33 -16.06 -27.13
C LYS A 360 -5.06 -14.59 -27.44
N LYS A 361 -5.91 -13.69 -26.93
CA LYS A 361 -5.69 -12.24 -27.08
C LYS A 361 -4.70 -11.73 -26.04
N GLY A 362 -3.82 -10.84 -26.45
CA GLY A 362 -2.87 -10.15 -25.57
C GLY A 362 -1.71 -9.59 -26.37
N GLU A 363 -0.65 -9.23 -25.66
CA GLU A 363 0.56 -8.70 -26.27
C GLU A 363 1.56 -9.83 -26.55
N TYR A 364 2.23 -9.76 -27.70
CA TYR A 364 3.24 -10.72 -28.13
C TYR A 364 4.52 -9.99 -28.51
N ILE A 365 5.67 -10.53 -28.10
CA ILE A 365 6.99 -10.02 -28.47
C ILE A 365 7.90 -11.15 -28.96
N ILE A 366 8.77 -10.86 -29.92
CA ILE A 366 9.79 -11.81 -30.40
C ILE A 366 11.03 -11.66 -29.52
N THR A 367 11.47 -12.77 -28.92
CA THR A 367 12.66 -12.81 -28.05
C THR A 367 13.87 -13.42 -28.74
N ARG A 368 13.66 -14.24 -29.77
CA ARG A 368 14.73 -14.76 -30.64
C ARG A 368 14.26 -14.76 -32.08
N SER A 369 14.96 -14.05 -32.96
CA SER A 369 14.68 -14.03 -34.39
C SER A 369 14.97 -15.38 -35.06
N PRO A 370 14.28 -15.70 -36.18
CA PRO A 370 14.61 -16.84 -37.03
C PRO A 370 15.98 -16.69 -37.70
N ALA A 371 16.57 -17.82 -38.12
CA ALA A 371 17.87 -17.85 -38.78
C ALA A 371 17.78 -17.75 -40.31
N HIS A 372 16.63 -18.09 -40.89
CA HIS A 372 16.40 -18.24 -42.32
C HIS A 372 15.10 -17.56 -42.79
N GLY A 373 14.77 -16.44 -42.16
CA GLY A 373 13.65 -15.60 -42.52
C GLY A 373 13.53 -14.36 -41.65
N THR A 374 12.45 -13.62 -41.83
CA THR A 374 12.07 -12.48 -41.00
C THR A 374 10.70 -12.69 -40.39
N VAL A 375 10.51 -12.21 -39.16
CA VAL A 375 9.24 -12.29 -38.44
C VAL A 375 8.85 -10.92 -37.90
N THR A 376 7.57 -10.60 -38.00
CA THR A 376 6.96 -9.38 -37.45
C THR A 376 5.72 -9.76 -36.66
N ILE A 377 5.56 -9.20 -35.45
CA ILE A 377 4.29 -9.29 -34.71
C ILE A 377 3.33 -8.27 -35.28
N GLU A 378 2.13 -8.73 -35.59
CA GLU A 378 1.07 -7.93 -36.17
C GLU A 378 0.15 -7.35 -35.08
N PRO A 379 -0.37 -6.12 -35.25
CA PRO A 379 -1.28 -5.49 -34.28
C PRO A 379 -2.57 -6.28 -34.01
N ASN A 380 -2.93 -7.22 -34.89
CA ASN A 380 -4.11 -8.08 -34.76
C ASN A 380 -3.90 -9.24 -33.76
N GLY A 381 -2.74 -9.34 -33.11
CA GLY A 381 -2.42 -10.47 -32.22
C GLY A 381 -1.96 -11.70 -33.01
N GLY A 382 -1.16 -11.49 -34.04
CA GLY A 382 -0.62 -12.53 -34.91
C GLY A 382 0.84 -12.29 -35.26
N PHE A 383 1.40 -13.10 -36.16
CA PHE A 383 2.71 -12.84 -36.75
C PHE A 383 2.70 -13.05 -38.26
N THR A 384 3.57 -12.32 -38.93
CA THR A 384 3.93 -12.51 -40.33
C THR A 384 5.34 -13.07 -40.41
N TYR A 385 5.53 -14.16 -41.15
CA TYR A 385 6.84 -14.75 -41.42
C TYR A 385 7.13 -14.72 -42.92
N TYR A 386 8.34 -14.30 -43.30
CA TYR A 386 8.82 -14.33 -44.68
C TYR A 386 10.16 -15.07 -44.73
N PRO A 387 10.23 -16.27 -45.36
CA PRO A 387 11.47 -17.03 -45.46
C PRO A 387 12.48 -16.27 -46.31
N ASP A 388 13.77 -16.51 -46.02
CA ASP A 388 14.84 -16.05 -46.89
C ASP A 388 14.66 -16.60 -48.30
N LYS A 389 15.05 -15.79 -49.28
CA LYS A 389 14.86 -16.13 -50.68
C LYS A 389 15.51 -17.48 -50.99
N ASP A 390 14.71 -18.36 -51.58
CA ASP A 390 15.07 -19.71 -52.00
C ASP A 390 15.46 -20.69 -50.88
N TYR A 391 15.26 -20.32 -49.60
CA TYR A 391 15.48 -21.21 -48.47
C TYR A 391 14.44 -22.36 -48.43
N THR A 392 14.88 -23.53 -47.99
CA THR A 392 14.03 -24.72 -47.77
C THR A 392 14.66 -25.49 -46.60
N GLY A 393 13.86 -25.83 -45.61
CA GLY A 393 14.35 -26.46 -44.38
C GLY A 393 13.64 -25.97 -43.13
N GLU A 394 14.16 -26.40 -41.98
CA GLU A 394 13.66 -26.02 -40.66
C GLU A 394 14.22 -24.68 -40.20
N ASP A 395 13.33 -23.81 -39.76
CA ASP A 395 13.66 -22.56 -39.08
C ASP A 395 12.86 -22.47 -37.77
N SER A 396 13.24 -21.57 -36.88
CA SER A 396 12.45 -21.32 -35.67
C SER A 396 12.74 -19.98 -35.05
N PHE A 397 11.74 -19.45 -34.35
CA PHE A 397 11.87 -18.24 -33.55
C PHE A 397 11.17 -18.42 -32.21
N GLU A 398 11.49 -17.56 -31.24
CA GLU A 398 10.86 -17.57 -29.92
C GLU A 398 10.07 -16.30 -29.68
N TYR A 399 8.96 -16.44 -28.97
CA TYR A 399 8.11 -15.34 -28.57
C TYR A 399 7.71 -15.43 -27.10
N LYS A 400 7.25 -14.33 -26.53
CA LYS A 400 6.58 -14.28 -25.23
C LYS A 400 5.20 -13.64 -25.34
N TYR A 401 4.31 -14.01 -24.43
CA TYR A 401 2.93 -13.56 -24.35
C TYR A 401 2.68 -12.76 -23.05
N SER A 402 1.84 -11.73 -23.08
CA SER A 402 1.45 -10.94 -21.90
C SER A 402 -0.05 -10.65 -21.85
N GLU A 403 -0.60 -10.75 -20.63
CA GLU A 403 -1.97 -10.32 -20.26
C GLU A 403 -2.01 -8.90 -19.65
N GLY A 404 -0.86 -8.22 -19.60
CA GLY A 404 -0.76 -6.82 -19.21
C GLY A 404 0.04 -6.53 -17.93
N LEU A 405 0.49 -7.55 -17.18
CA LEU A 405 1.35 -7.38 -15.99
C LEU A 405 2.82 -7.68 -16.29
N ASP A 406 3.08 -8.91 -16.75
CA ASP A 406 4.38 -9.35 -17.26
C ASP A 406 4.22 -10.38 -18.39
N TYR A 407 5.34 -10.86 -18.92
CA TYR A 407 5.39 -11.82 -20.01
C TYR A 407 5.65 -13.26 -19.51
N SER A 408 5.13 -14.23 -20.25
CA SER A 408 5.39 -15.67 -20.08
C SER A 408 6.88 -16.02 -20.22
N ASP A 409 7.22 -17.29 -19.99
CA ASP A 409 8.48 -17.84 -20.51
C ASP A 409 8.46 -17.88 -22.06
N PRO A 410 9.64 -17.92 -22.71
CA PRO A 410 9.71 -18.07 -24.16
C PRO A 410 9.02 -19.34 -24.65
N CYS A 411 8.14 -19.19 -25.64
CA CYS A 411 7.50 -20.28 -26.40
C CYS A 411 8.10 -20.32 -27.80
N LYS A 412 8.10 -21.48 -28.46
CA LYS A 412 8.76 -21.67 -29.75
C LYS A 412 7.77 -21.80 -30.90
N ILE A 413 8.07 -21.11 -32.01
CA ILE A 413 7.46 -21.38 -33.31
C ILE A 413 8.47 -22.16 -34.15
N ASN A 414 8.11 -23.38 -34.54
CA ASN A 414 8.86 -24.19 -35.50
C ASN A 414 8.28 -23.96 -36.90
N VAL A 415 9.14 -23.60 -37.84
CA VAL A 415 8.75 -23.29 -39.21
C VAL A 415 9.39 -24.32 -40.14
N ASN A 416 8.58 -24.94 -40.99
CA ASN A 416 9.07 -25.84 -42.03
C ASN A 416 8.83 -25.20 -43.40
N VAL A 417 9.89 -24.78 -44.07
CA VAL A 417 9.81 -24.10 -45.37
C VAL A 417 9.93 -25.12 -46.49
N LYS A 418 8.91 -25.19 -47.37
CA LYS A 418 8.81 -26.19 -48.46
C LYS A 418 8.55 -25.58 -49.84
#